data_AF-A0A933II02-F1
#
_entry.id   AF-A0A933II02-F1
#
_cell.length_a   1.000
_cell.length_b   1.000
_cell.length_c   1.000
_cell.angle_alpha   90.00
_cell.angle_beta   90.00
_cell.angle_gamma   90.00
#
_symmetry.space_group_name_H-M   'P 1'
#
loop_
_entity.id
_entity.type
_entity.pdbx_description
1 polymer ?
#
loop_
_entity_poly.entity_id
_entity_poly.type
_entity_poly.pdbx_seq_one_letter_code
_entity_poly.pdbx_strand_id
1 'polypeptide(L)'
;MINVKDKIVTVVGLGRSGMASAKLLHKLGALVRVTDAKTMDSLDTGINDLRLLGIEIETGRNTPQFFKGSHLIVLSPGIPGNIPALDESIAGSVPIISELELGWQCLQGQ
;
A
#
# COMPACT_ATOMS: atom_id res chain seq x y z
N MET A 1 10.22 1.71 15.26
CA MET A 1 9.91 0.38 14.71
C MET A 1 8.46 0.36 14.27
N ILE A 2 8.18 -0.04 13.04
CA ILE A 2 6.82 -0.05 12.50
C ILE A 2 6.04 -1.26 13.06
N ASN A 3 4.86 -1.02 13.65
CA ASN A 3 4.01 -2.08 14.18
C ASN A 3 2.75 -2.25 13.33
N VAL A 4 2.81 -3.18 12.37
CA VAL A 4 1.74 -3.41 11.38
C VAL A 4 1.12 -4.80 11.48
N LYS A 5 1.58 -5.63 12.41
CA LYS A 5 1.09 -7.00 12.56
C LYS A 5 -0.40 -6.99 12.88
N ASP A 6 -1.16 -7.81 12.16
CA ASP A 6 -2.62 -7.93 12.25
C ASP A 6 -3.37 -6.60 11.98
N LYS A 7 -2.70 -5.61 11.37
CA LYS A 7 -3.28 -4.32 10.95
C LYS A 7 -3.47 -4.27 9.45
N ILE A 8 -4.52 -3.58 9.02
CA ILE A 8 -4.75 -3.29 7.61
C ILE A 8 -3.76 -2.22 7.17
N VAL A 9 -2.99 -2.49 6.12
CA VAL A 9 -2.09 -1.51 5.50
C VAL A 9 -2.39 -1.42 4.01
N THR A 10 -2.63 -0.21 3.53
CA THR A 10 -2.91 0.03 2.11
C THR A 10 -1.68 0.58 1.42
N VAL A 11 -1.25 -0.08 0.35
CA VAL A 11 -0.19 0.42 -0.55
C VAL A 11 -0.85 1.03 -1.77
N VAL A 12 -0.42 2.23 -2.16
CA VAL A 12 -0.86 2.90 -3.40
C VAL A 12 0.23 2.81 -4.43
N GLY A 13 -0.09 2.19 -5.57
CA GLY A 13 0.82 1.89 -6.66
C GLY A 13 1.26 0.43 -6.67
N LEU A 14 1.16 -0.21 -7.83
CA LEU A 14 1.56 -1.59 -8.15
C LEU A 14 2.81 -1.62 -9.05
N GLY A 15 3.58 -0.54 -9.10
CA GLY A 15 4.92 -0.55 -9.68
C GLY A 15 5.88 -1.46 -8.90
N ARG A 16 7.15 -1.51 -9.32
CA ARG A 16 8.18 -2.35 -8.69
C ARG A 16 8.29 -2.13 -7.18
N SER A 17 8.38 -0.87 -6.74
CA SER A 17 8.51 -0.55 -5.32
C SER A 17 7.23 -0.86 -4.54
N GLY A 18 6.05 -0.54 -5.10
CA GLY A 18 4.77 -0.88 -4.47
C GLY A 18 4.58 -2.39 -4.26
N MET A 19 4.93 -3.22 -5.24
CA MET A 19 4.94 -4.68 -5.08
C MET A 19 5.92 -5.13 -3.98
N ALA A 20 7.10 -4.52 -3.90
CA ALA A 20 8.08 -4.83 -2.86
C ALA A 20 7.58 -4.42 -1.46
N SER A 21 6.99 -3.24 -1.32
CA SER A 21 6.37 -2.76 -0.08
C SER A 21 5.24 -3.70 0.38
N ALA A 22 4.35 -4.11 -0.54
CA ALA A 22 3.27 -5.04 -0.23
C ALA A 22 3.80 -6.38 0.28
N LYS A 23 4.81 -6.96 -0.40
CA LYS A 23 5.46 -8.21 0.02
C LYS A 23 6.16 -8.07 1.39
N LEU A 24 6.83 -6.93 1.64
CA LEU A 24 7.48 -6.66 2.92
C LEU A 24 6.46 -6.56 4.07
N LEU A 25 5.41 -5.75 3.89
CA LEU A 25 4.35 -5.57 4.89
C LEU A 25 3.65 -6.89 5.22
N HIS A 26 3.39 -7.71 4.20
CA HIS A 26 2.82 -9.04 4.41
C HIS A 26 3.75 -9.93 5.25
N LYS A 27 5.07 -9.94 4.96
CA LYS A 27 6.06 -10.66 5.78
C LYS A 27 6.11 -10.18 7.23
N LEU A 28 5.81 -8.90 7.47
CA LEU A 28 5.70 -8.33 8.82
C LEU A 28 4.36 -8.67 9.51
N GLY A 29 3.49 -9.45 8.86
CA GLY A 29 2.20 -9.90 9.40
C GLY A 29 1.06 -8.92 9.21
N ALA A 30 1.19 -7.92 8.33
CA ALA A 30 0.10 -7.01 8.01
C ALA A 30 -0.97 -7.67 7.12
N LEU A 31 -2.21 -7.20 7.23
CA LEU A 31 -3.30 -7.47 6.31
C LEU A 31 -3.21 -6.47 5.15
N VAL A 32 -2.48 -6.85 4.10
CA VAL A 32 -2.12 -5.91 3.04
C VAL A 32 -3.21 -5.80 1.99
N ARG A 33 -3.46 -4.55 1.57
CA ARG A 33 -4.26 -4.21 0.39
C ARG A 33 -3.45 -3.33 -0.54
N VAL A 34 -3.66 -3.44 -1.85
CA VAL A 34 -2.97 -2.60 -2.84
C VAL A 34 -3.94 -2.03 -3.86
N THR A 35 -3.80 -0.74 -4.17
CA THR A 35 -4.61 -0.06 -5.18
C THR A 35 -3.74 0.64 -6.21
N ASP A 36 -4.15 0.65 -7.48
CA ASP A 36 -3.48 1.39 -8.55
C ASP A 36 -4.50 1.98 -9.55
N ALA A 37 -4.25 3.21 -10.01
CA ALA A 37 -5.07 3.88 -11.02
C ALA A 37 -4.96 3.21 -12.40
N LYS A 38 -3.88 2.49 -12.68
CA LYS A 38 -3.69 1.73 -13.91
C LYS A 38 -4.56 0.47 -13.90
N THR A 39 -5.09 0.11 -15.06
CA THR A 39 -5.83 -1.15 -15.23
C THR A 39 -4.88 -2.36 -15.13
N MET A 40 -5.46 -3.53 -14.86
CA MET A 40 -4.72 -4.79 -14.79
C MET A 40 -3.80 -5.01 -16.01
N ASP A 41 -4.29 -4.72 -17.22
CA ASP A 41 -3.55 -4.94 -18.48
C ASP A 41 -2.33 -4.02 -18.65
N SER A 42 -2.29 -2.91 -17.90
CA SER A 42 -1.20 -1.93 -17.92
C SER A 42 -0.18 -2.13 -16.78
N LEU A 43 -0.36 -3.18 -15.98
CA LEU A 43 0.47 -3.47 -14.82
C LEU A 43 1.34 -4.71 -15.06
N ASP A 44 2.43 -4.77 -14.28
CA ASP A 44 3.45 -5.81 -14.43
C ASP A 44 2.94 -7.20 -14.02
N THR A 45 3.59 -8.27 -14.50
CA THR A 45 3.14 -9.67 -14.31
C THR A 45 3.15 -10.15 -12.85
N GLY A 46 3.78 -9.41 -11.94
CA GLY A 46 3.94 -9.75 -10.51
C GLY A 46 2.66 -9.66 -9.67
N ILE A 47 1.53 -9.19 -10.22
CA ILE A 47 0.25 -9.12 -9.51
C ILE A 47 -0.24 -10.49 -9.05
N ASN A 48 0.00 -11.53 -9.84
CA ASN A 48 -0.40 -12.89 -9.49
C ASN A 48 0.29 -13.39 -8.22
N ASP A 49 1.56 -13.00 -7.98
CA ASP A 49 2.25 -13.32 -6.74
C ASP A 49 1.53 -12.72 -5.53
N LEU A 50 1.08 -11.47 -5.63
CA LEU A 50 0.38 -10.80 -4.54
C LEU A 50 -0.95 -11.48 -4.23
N ARG A 51 -1.68 -11.91 -5.27
CA ARG A 51 -2.93 -12.68 -5.09
C ARG A 51 -2.71 -14.02 -4.42
N LEU A 52 -1.63 -14.73 -4.77
CA LEU A 52 -1.27 -16.00 -4.11
C LEU A 52 -0.93 -15.82 -2.62
N LEU A 53 -0.47 -14.63 -2.25
CA LEU A 53 -0.24 -14.24 -0.85
C LEU A 53 -1.52 -13.78 -0.13
N GLY A 54 -2.68 -13.83 -0.79
CA GLY A 54 -3.96 -13.39 -0.23
C GLY A 54 -4.11 -11.87 -0.12
N ILE A 55 -3.27 -11.10 -0.81
CA ILE A 55 -3.30 -9.64 -0.80
C ILE A 55 -4.49 -9.15 -1.64
N GLU A 56 -5.30 -8.26 -1.08
CA GLU A 56 -6.44 -7.65 -1.75
C GLU A 56 -5.97 -6.60 -2.75
N ILE A 57 -6.54 -6.57 -3.96
CA ILE A 57 -6.06 -5.72 -5.06
C ILE A 57 -7.21 -4.99 -5.75
N GLU A 58 -7.09 -3.68 -5.86
CA GLU A 58 -7.92 -2.81 -6.69
C GLU A 58 -7.09 -2.22 -7.84
N THR A 59 -7.61 -2.28 -9.08
CA THR A 59 -6.94 -1.69 -10.25
C THR A 59 -7.90 -0.85 -11.08
N GLY A 60 -7.33 0.06 -11.87
CA GLY A 60 -8.07 0.99 -12.72
C GLY A 60 -8.71 2.15 -11.95
N ARG A 61 -8.49 2.24 -10.64
CA ARG A 61 -9.11 3.22 -9.73
C ARG A 61 -8.40 3.21 -8.39
N ASN A 62 -8.69 4.22 -7.56
CA ASN A 62 -8.42 4.22 -6.14
C ASN A 62 -9.70 4.67 -5.45
N THR A 63 -10.45 3.77 -4.81
CA THR A 63 -11.74 4.09 -4.18
C THR A 63 -11.54 4.45 -2.71
N PRO A 64 -12.28 5.44 -2.16
CA PRO A 64 -12.23 5.78 -0.74
C PRO A 64 -12.49 4.56 0.16
N GLN A 65 -13.34 3.64 -0.28
CA GLN A 65 -13.68 2.41 0.44
C GLN A 65 -12.45 1.53 0.66
N PHE A 66 -11.50 1.51 -0.29
CA PHE A 66 -10.29 0.71 -0.21
C PHE A 66 -9.29 1.19 0.85
N PHE A 67 -9.39 2.45 1.25
CA PHE A 67 -8.60 3.07 2.32
C PHE A 67 -9.27 2.99 3.70
N LYS A 68 -10.53 2.58 3.74
CA LYS A 68 -11.29 2.54 4.99
C LYS A 68 -10.74 1.48 5.94
N GLY A 69 -10.46 1.91 7.17
CA GLY A 69 -9.94 1.05 8.24
C GLY A 69 -8.45 0.77 8.14
N SER A 70 -7.74 1.41 7.21
CA SER A 70 -6.28 1.29 7.12
C SER A 70 -5.63 1.93 8.33
N HIS A 71 -4.66 1.22 8.91
CA HIS A 71 -3.83 1.71 10.00
C HIS A 71 -2.66 2.56 9.48
N LEU A 72 -2.26 2.30 8.24
CA LEU A 72 -1.16 2.97 7.56
C LEU A 72 -1.42 2.95 6.05
N ILE A 73 -1.01 4.03 5.38
CA ILE A 73 -1.03 4.14 3.93
C ILE A 73 0.41 4.37 3.46
N VAL A 74 0.84 3.58 2.48
CA VAL A 74 2.18 3.69 1.89
C VAL A 74 2.06 4.11 0.43
N LEU A 75 2.65 5.25 0.09
CA LEU A 75 2.69 5.76 -1.28
C LEU A 75 3.96 5.26 -1.98
N SER A 76 3.78 4.55 -3.09
CA SER A 76 4.88 4.18 -3.99
C SER A 76 5.44 5.43 -4.72
N PRO A 77 6.70 5.41 -5.20
CA PRO A 77 7.28 6.51 -5.97
C PRO A 77 6.43 6.90 -7.17
N GLY A 78 6.33 8.22 -7.41
CA GLY A 78 5.61 8.78 -8.54
C GLY A 78 4.08 8.88 -8.34
N ILE A 79 3.55 8.38 -7.22
CA ILE A 79 2.16 8.65 -6.85
C ILE A 79 2.05 10.07 -6.27
N PRO A 80 1.16 10.93 -6.80
CA PRO A 80 0.93 12.25 -6.24
C PRO A 80 0.48 12.15 -4.77
N GLY A 81 0.98 13.04 -3.91
CA GLY A 81 0.54 13.09 -2.50
C GLY A 81 -0.94 13.48 -2.34
N ASN A 82 -1.55 14.07 -3.38
CA ASN A 82 -2.96 14.42 -3.44
C ASN A 82 -3.76 13.38 -4.25
N ILE A 83 -3.99 12.20 -3.67
CA ILE A 83 -4.92 11.23 -4.24
C ILE A 83 -6.34 11.68 -3.88
N PRO A 84 -7.24 11.96 -4.84
CA PRO A 84 -8.60 12.45 -4.53
C PRO A 84 -9.42 11.52 -3.63
N ALA A 85 -9.11 10.22 -3.65
CA ALA A 85 -9.75 9.21 -2.81
C ALA A 85 -9.22 9.17 -1.36
N LEU A 86 -8.08 9.82 -1.11
CA LEU A 86 -7.60 10.15 0.23
C LEU A 86 -8.16 11.52 0.59
N ASP A 87 -9.46 11.57 0.90
CA ASP A 87 -10.07 12.79 1.40
C ASP A 87 -9.43 13.22 2.74
N GLU A 88 -9.71 14.45 3.16
CA GLU A 88 -9.16 15.01 4.41
C GLU A 88 -9.50 14.16 5.65
N SER A 89 -10.60 13.40 5.63
CA SER A 89 -10.98 12.54 6.76
C SER A 89 -10.05 11.34 6.91
N ILE A 90 -9.66 10.73 5.78
CA ILE A 90 -8.71 9.62 5.73
C ILE A 90 -7.30 10.15 5.97
N ALA A 91 -6.89 11.21 5.26
CA ALA A 91 -5.56 11.79 5.37
C ALA A 91 -5.29 12.40 6.75
N GLY A 92 -6.31 12.92 7.44
CA GLY A 92 -6.19 13.46 8.79
C GLY A 92 -6.16 12.42 9.91
N SER A 93 -6.58 11.18 9.63
CA SER A 93 -6.75 10.13 10.66
C SER A 93 -5.79 8.96 10.52
N VAL A 94 -5.17 8.79 9.35
CA VAL A 94 -4.31 7.65 9.03
C VAL A 94 -2.94 8.16 8.61
N PRO A 95 -1.82 7.67 9.20
CA PRO A 95 -0.50 8.05 8.76
C PRO A 95 -0.27 7.63 7.30
N ILE A 96 0.24 8.57 6.51
CA ILE A 96 0.63 8.37 5.11
C ILE A 96 2.15 8.53 5.04
N ILE A 97 2.84 7.49 4.58
CA ILE A 97 4.30 7.49 4.44
C ILE A 97 4.73 7.13 3.01
N SER A 98 5.96 7.47 2.65
CA SER A 98 6.59 7.00 1.41
C SER A 98 7.11 5.57 1.55
N GLU A 99 7.41 4.90 0.45
CA GLU A 99 8.06 3.59 0.48
C GLU A 99 9.49 3.67 1.02
N LEU A 100 10.20 4.79 0.80
CA LEU A 100 11.52 5.04 1.36
C LEU A 100 11.46 5.10 2.89
N GLU A 101 10.45 5.79 3.42
CA GLU A 101 10.24 5.87 4.86
C GLU A 101 9.87 4.50 5.44
N LEU A 102 9.01 3.72 4.76
CA LEU A 102 8.74 2.33 5.15
C LEU A 102 10.05 1.53 5.26
N GLY A 103 10.90 1.60 4.23
CA GLY A 103 12.20 0.93 4.21
C GLY A 103 13.08 1.35 5.38
N TRP A 104 13.18 2.66 5.63
CA TRP A 104 13.97 3.21 6.73
C TRP A 104 13.45 2.74 8.11
N GLN A 105 12.13 2.76 8.35
CA GLN A 105 11.55 2.31 9.62
C GLN A 105 11.75 0.81 9.88
N CYS A 106 11.85 0.00 8.83
CA CYS A 106 12.17 -1.42 8.93
C CYS A 106 13.65 -1.67 9.25
N LEU A 107 14.57 -0.83 8.77
CA LEU A 107 16.01 -0.94 9.06
C LEU A 107 16.34 -0.52 10.51
N GLN A 108 15.63 0.45 11.07
CA GLN A 108 15.80 0.90 12.46
C GLN A 108 15.31 -0.13 13.51
N GLY A 109 14.76 -1.26 13.08
CA GLY A 109 14.29 -2.35 13.94
C GLY A 109 15.15 -3.61 13.90
N GLN A 110 16.32 -3.55 13.25
CA GLN A 110 17.34 -4.61 13.26
C GLN A 110 18.39 -4.38 14.35
#